data_AF-A0A7K0WZK0-F1
#
_entry.id   AF-A0A7K0WZK0-F1
#
_cell.length_a   1.000
_cell.length_b   1.000
_cell.length_c   1.000
_cell.angle_alpha   90.00
_cell.angle_beta   90.00
_cell.angle_gamma   90.00
#
_symmetry.space_group_name_H-M   'P 1'
#
loop_
_entity.id
_entity.type
_entity.pdbx_description
1 polymer ?
#
loop_
_entity_poly.entity_id
_entity_poly.type
_entity_poly.pdbx_seq_one_letter_code
_entity_poly.pdbx_strand_id
1 'polypeptide(L)'
;MGTGEGTTQQAPQADAGELEQRLAQVTSELADLRARVDNAQRLAVMGDYDWHIETDTNTWSDQLFRIYGYEPGTIQASYEVFMQHVHPEDRDKVRAVHQHAYATGEPYEMVERIVRPDGEVRHLASNGQVVTDEHGNPIRFRGTCIDITERVRAEQRHEQVAVRLASAEQARRQAGELNDNVVQGLTAALYAAELGDLRRAKAYVEETLAHASRILDDLVLAGGDSDLQRDVAARIGRSPDA
;
A
#
# COMPACT_ATOMS: atom_id res chain seq x y z
N MET A 1 79.11 -3.96 -37.51
CA MET A 1 77.97 -3.78 -38.42
C MET A 1 76.71 -4.13 -37.66
N GLY A 2 75.68 -3.27 -37.70
CA GLY A 2 74.33 -3.60 -37.23
C GLY A 2 73.94 -2.98 -35.89
N THR A 3 73.86 -1.65 -35.85
CA THR A 3 73.05 -0.87 -34.91
C THR A 3 71.57 -1.19 -35.11
N GLY A 4 70.89 -1.64 -34.05
CA GLY A 4 69.42 -1.77 -34.02
C GLY A 4 68.88 -0.83 -32.96
N GLU A 5 68.45 0.35 -33.40
CA GLU A 5 67.84 1.39 -32.57
C GLU A 5 66.55 0.87 -31.94
N GLY A 6 66.46 1.00 -30.62
CA GLY A 6 65.23 0.75 -29.88
C GLY A 6 64.22 1.85 -30.18
N THR A 7 63.17 1.50 -30.92
CA THR A 7 61.99 2.35 -31.05
C THR A 7 61.22 2.27 -29.73
N THR A 8 61.61 3.10 -28.76
CA THR A 8 60.78 3.39 -27.59
C THR A 8 59.54 4.10 -28.09
N GLN A 9 58.44 3.37 -28.22
CA GLN A 9 57.12 3.91 -28.48
C GLN A 9 56.72 4.74 -27.25
N GLN A 10 56.97 6.04 -27.30
CA GLN A 10 56.48 7.01 -26.32
C GLN A 10 54.95 6.89 -26.29
N ALA A 11 54.41 6.45 -25.15
CA ALA A 11 52.99 6.58 -24.87
C ALA A 11 52.61 8.07 -25.00
N PRO A 12 51.47 8.41 -25.62
CA PRO A 12 51.05 9.81 -25.76
C PRO A 12 50.91 10.42 -24.36
N GLN A 13 51.79 11.36 -24.01
CA GLN A 13 51.61 12.23 -22.87
C GLN A 13 50.44 13.16 -23.22
N ALA A 14 49.25 12.87 -22.70
CA ALA A 14 48.11 13.76 -22.85
C ALA A 14 48.50 15.14 -22.30
N ASP A 15 48.32 16.17 -23.12
CA ASP A 15 48.60 17.56 -22.74
C ASP A 15 47.71 17.94 -21.55
N ALA A 16 48.24 18.71 -20.59
CA ALA A 16 47.51 19.05 -19.36
C ALA A 16 46.18 19.75 -19.68
N GLY A 17 46.13 20.55 -20.76
CA GLY A 17 44.90 21.20 -21.23
C GLY A 17 43.87 20.22 -21.80
N GLU A 18 44.27 19.10 -22.38
CA GLU A 18 43.35 18.06 -22.88
C GLU A 18 42.77 17.24 -21.71
N LEU A 19 43.58 16.97 -20.68
CA LEU A 19 43.13 16.33 -19.45
C LEU A 19 42.15 17.22 -18.68
N GLU A 20 42.41 18.53 -18.58
CA GLU A 20 41.50 19.50 -17.96
C GLU A 20 40.17 19.60 -18.71
N GLN A 21 40.20 19.65 -20.05
CA GLN A 21 38.98 19.64 -20.85
C GLN A 21 38.19 18.34 -20.70
N ARG A 22 38.85 17.18 -20.71
CA ARG A 22 38.19 15.88 -20.49
C ARG A 22 37.61 15.77 -19.09
N LEU A 23 38.31 16.27 -18.06
CA LEU A 23 37.80 16.30 -16.69
C LEU A 23 36.57 17.22 -16.58
N ALA A 24 36.63 18.40 -17.17
CA ALA A 24 35.50 19.33 -17.21
C ALA A 24 34.28 18.72 -17.92
N GLN A 25 34.51 18.06 -19.06
CA GLN A 25 33.47 17.38 -19.83
C GLN A 25 32.82 16.25 -19.01
N VAL A 26 33.61 15.34 -18.44
CA VAL A 26 33.11 14.24 -17.60
C VAL A 26 32.37 14.76 -16.37
N THR A 27 32.87 15.84 -15.75
CA THR A 27 32.20 16.47 -14.60
C THR A 27 30.84 17.05 -14.98
N SER A 28 30.76 17.71 -16.14
CA SER A 28 29.50 18.25 -16.66
C SER A 28 28.51 17.15 -17.01
N GLU A 29 28.95 16.07 -17.66
CA GLU A 29 28.10 14.93 -18.00
C GLU A 29 27.59 14.22 -16.75
N LEU A 30 28.44 14.05 -15.74
CA LEU A 30 28.05 13.47 -14.46
C LEU A 30 27.02 14.34 -13.73
N ALA A 31 27.18 15.67 -13.78
CA ALA A 31 26.22 16.61 -13.18
C ALA A 31 24.85 16.54 -13.87
N ASP A 32 24.81 16.50 -15.21
CA ASP A 32 23.56 16.38 -15.96
C ASP A 32 22.87 15.03 -15.71
N LEU A 33 23.63 13.93 -15.69
CA LEU A 33 23.09 12.61 -15.36
C LEU A 33 22.50 12.57 -13.95
N ARG A 34 23.20 13.16 -12.96
CA ARG A 34 22.72 13.25 -11.58
C ARG A 34 21.41 14.02 -11.50
N ALA A 35 21.32 15.18 -12.16
CA ALA A 35 20.09 15.97 -12.18
C ALA A 35 18.90 15.20 -12.80
N ARG A 36 19.14 14.39 -13.84
CA ARG A 36 18.12 13.54 -14.46
C ARG A 36 17.65 12.42 -13.51
N VAL A 37 18.59 11.77 -12.83
CA VAL A 37 18.29 10.72 -11.83
C VAL A 37 17.49 11.31 -10.67
N ASP A 38 17.91 12.44 -10.12
CA ASP A 38 17.22 13.12 -9.01
C ASP A 38 15.79 13.51 -9.40
N ASN A 39 15.58 13.98 -10.63
CA ASN A 39 14.26 14.30 -11.14
C ASN A 39 13.39 13.04 -11.28
N ALA A 40 13.93 11.96 -11.84
CA ALA A 40 13.22 10.69 -11.98
C ALA A 40 12.83 10.11 -10.60
N GLN A 41 13.73 10.16 -9.63
CA GLN A 41 13.48 9.75 -8.25
C GLN A 41 12.36 10.56 -7.60
N ARG A 42 12.39 11.89 -7.75
CA ARG A 42 11.30 12.76 -7.26
C ARG A 42 9.96 12.44 -7.90
N LEU A 43 9.90 12.22 -9.21
CA LEU A 43 8.68 11.87 -9.92
C LEU A 43 8.12 10.51 -9.48
N ALA A 44 9.00 9.54 -9.24
CA ALA A 44 8.63 8.22 -8.76
C ALA A 44 8.38 8.15 -7.24
N VAL A 45 8.62 9.26 -6.51
CA VAL A 45 8.68 9.28 -5.04
C VAL A 45 9.55 8.13 -4.51
N MET A 46 10.70 7.96 -5.17
CA MET A 46 11.69 6.92 -4.90
C MET A 46 12.91 7.55 -4.22
N GLY A 47 13.36 6.96 -3.12
CA GLY A 47 14.63 7.25 -2.49
C GLY A 47 15.60 6.09 -2.65
N ASP A 48 16.89 6.36 -2.45
CA ASP A 48 17.93 5.35 -2.35
C ASP A 48 18.73 5.55 -1.07
N TYR A 49 19.34 4.46 -0.62
CA TYR A 49 20.27 4.47 0.49
C TYR A 49 21.50 3.63 0.15
N ASP A 50 22.63 4.04 0.72
CA ASP A 50 23.88 3.27 0.70
C ASP A 50 24.49 3.32 2.11
N TRP A 51 24.46 2.19 2.79
CA TRP A 51 25.03 2.00 4.11
C TRP A 51 26.33 1.23 4.01
N HIS A 52 27.43 1.92 4.29
CA HIS A 52 28.75 1.32 4.41
C HIS A 52 28.91 0.74 5.81
N ILE A 53 29.08 -0.59 5.88
CA ILE A 53 29.05 -1.35 7.13
C ILE A 53 30.32 -1.09 7.96
N GLU A 54 31.49 -1.05 7.29
CA GLU A 54 32.78 -0.86 7.97
C GLU A 54 32.92 0.52 8.63
N THR A 55 32.44 1.56 7.95
CA THR A 55 32.55 2.95 8.40
C THR A 55 31.28 3.43 9.11
N ASP A 56 30.29 2.54 9.26
CA ASP A 56 28.93 2.82 9.72
C ASP A 56 28.35 4.11 9.13
N THR A 57 28.61 4.34 7.84
CA THR A 57 28.22 5.57 7.15
C THR A 57 27.00 5.28 6.30
N ASN A 58 25.86 5.84 6.66
CA ASN A 58 24.61 5.69 5.92
C ASN A 58 24.32 6.97 5.14
N THR A 59 24.20 6.83 3.82
CA THR A 59 23.85 7.93 2.92
C THR A 59 22.44 7.70 2.43
N TRP A 60 21.60 8.72 2.57
CA TRP A 60 20.26 8.76 2.00
C TRP A 60 20.22 9.77 0.87
N SER A 61 19.49 9.47 -0.19
CA SER A 61 19.18 10.48 -1.20
C SER A 61 18.28 11.56 -0.63
N ASP A 62 18.32 12.76 -1.22
CA ASP A 62 17.47 13.88 -0.81
C ASP A 62 15.98 13.51 -0.81
N GLN A 63 15.58 12.64 -1.74
CA GLN A 63 14.20 12.18 -1.80
C GLN A 63 13.87 11.20 -0.67
N LEU A 64 14.81 10.35 -0.25
CA LEU A 64 14.59 9.48 0.90
C LEU A 64 14.40 10.28 2.20
N PHE A 65 15.19 11.34 2.43
CA PHE A 65 14.94 12.27 3.54
C PHE A 65 13.50 12.81 3.52
N ARG A 66 13.04 13.28 2.34
CA ARG A 66 11.68 13.78 2.17
C ARG A 66 10.61 12.70 2.39
N ILE A 67 10.88 11.44 2.04
CA ILE A 67 9.99 10.29 2.31
C ILE A 67 9.88 10.04 3.82
N TYR A 68 10.96 10.21 4.58
CA TYR A 68 10.93 10.12 6.05
C TYR A 68 10.43 11.40 6.75
N GLY A 69 10.12 12.46 5.99
CA GLY A 69 9.58 13.71 6.54
C GLY A 69 10.64 14.71 6.99
N TYR A 70 11.87 14.58 6.50
CA TYR A 70 13.00 15.47 6.79
C TYR A 70 13.41 16.28 5.57
N GLU A 71 13.99 17.45 5.81
CA GLU A 71 14.75 18.17 4.78
C GLU A 71 16.15 17.55 4.65
N PRO A 72 16.73 17.40 3.45
CA PRO A 72 18.03 16.78 3.27
C PRO A 72 19.12 17.44 4.14
N GLY A 73 19.91 16.60 4.82
CA GLY A 73 21.00 17.06 5.69
C GLY A 73 20.58 17.59 7.07
N THR A 74 19.29 17.56 7.43
CA THR A 74 18.83 17.98 8.77
C THR A 74 19.10 16.97 9.87
N ILE A 75 19.23 15.70 9.50
CA ILE A 75 19.57 14.60 10.41
C ILE A 75 20.70 13.77 9.84
N GLN A 76 21.46 13.13 10.72
CA GLN A 76 22.42 12.10 10.31
C GLN A 76 21.68 10.79 10.10
N ALA A 77 21.67 10.31 8.86
CA ALA A 77 21.11 9.01 8.54
C ALA A 77 21.91 7.89 9.22
N SER A 78 21.22 6.89 9.76
CA SER A 78 21.81 5.68 10.31
C SER A 78 20.80 4.54 10.23
N TYR A 79 21.29 3.30 10.37
CA TYR A 79 20.40 2.14 10.46
C TYR A 79 19.45 2.24 11.67
N GLU A 80 19.92 2.80 12.78
CA GLU A 80 19.10 3.01 13.97
C GLU A 80 17.96 4.01 13.71
N VAL A 81 18.25 5.15 13.07
CA VAL A 81 17.24 6.14 12.71
C VAL A 81 16.19 5.54 11.78
N PHE A 82 16.61 4.74 10.80
CA PHE A 82 15.68 3.96 9.98
C PHE A 82 14.77 3.07 10.84
N MET A 83 15.34 2.23 11.71
CA MET A 83 14.57 1.31 12.56
C MET A 83 13.63 2.01 13.54
N GLN A 84 13.96 3.23 13.98
CA GLN A 84 13.08 4.06 14.81
C GLN A 84 11.81 4.48 14.05
N HIS A 85 11.95 4.79 12.75
CA HIS A 85 10.83 5.15 11.88
C HIS A 85 10.01 3.95 11.43
N VAL A 86 10.57 2.73 11.38
CA VAL A 86 9.78 1.54 11.08
C VAL A 86 8.65 1.38 12.11
N HIS A 87 7.44 1.18 11.59
CA HIS A 87 6.25 0.98 12.40
C HIS A 87 6.47 -0.12 13.45
N PRO A 88 6.08 0.06 14.72
CA PRO A 88 6.43 -0.86 15.80
C PRO A 88 6.13 -2.34 15.51
N GLU A 89 5.00 -2.62 14.86
CA GLU A 89 4.57 -3.97 14.47
C GLU A 89 5.44 -4.60 13.37
N ASP A 90 6.12 -3.79 12.55
CA ASP A 90 6.90 -4.26 11.40
C ASP A 90 8.39 -4.45 11.74
N ARG A 91 8.86 -3.92 12.88
CA ARG A 91 10.28 -3.87 13.26
C ARG A 91 10.96 -5.24 13.28
N ASP A 92 10.29 -6.25 13.84
CA ASP A 92 10.87 -7.59 13.95
C ASP A 92 10.98 -8.27 12.59
N LYS A 93 9.96 -8.10 11.74
CA LYS A 93 9.96 -8.59 10.36
C LYS A 93 11.06 -7.93 9.54
N VAL A 94 11.15 -6.60 9.56
CA VAL A 94 12.19 -5.85 8.84
C VAL A 94 13.58 -6.28 9.27
N ARG A 95 13.82 -6.42 10.58
CA ARG A 95 15.09 -6.88 11.12
C ARG A 95 15.46 -8.27 10.62
N ALA A 96 14.50 -9.20 10.62
CA ALA A 96 14.72 -10.56 10.13
C ALA A 96 15.10 -10.57 8.63
N VAL A 97 14.43 -9.76 7.81
CA VAL A 97 14.74 -9.63 6.38
C VAL A 97 16.16 -9.11 6.17
N HIS A 98 16.55 -8.03 6.86
CA HIS A 98 17.90 -7.48 6.74
C HIS A 98 18.98 -8.43 7.27
N GLN A 99 18.71 -9.16 8.36
CA GLN A 99 19.62 -10.18 8.88
C GLN A 99 19.81 -11.34 7.91
N HIS A 100 18.73 -11.79 7.25
CA HIS A 100 18.81 -12.81 6.22
C HIS A 100 19.67 -12.34 5.05
N ALA A 101 19.38 -11.15 4.50
CA ALA A 101 20.17 -10.56 3.42
C ALA A 101 21.65 -10.42 3.80
N TYR A 102 21.94 -9.96 5.04
CA TYR A 102 23.30 -9.88 5.58
C TYR A 102 24.01 -11.24 5.61
N ALA A 103 23.31 -12.30 6.05
CA ALA A 103 23.90 -13.63 6.21
C ALA A 103 24.08 -14.38 4.88
N THR A 104 23.18 -14.20 3.92
CA THR A 104 23.18 -14.95 2.66
C THR A 104 23.76 -14.18 1.48
N GLY A 105 23.80 -12.85 1.56
CA GLY A 105 24.10 -11.98 0.43
C GLY A 105 22.97 -11.88 -0.59
N GLU A 106 21.83 -12.54 -0.35
CA GLU A 106 20.69 -12.50 -1.26
C GLU A 106 20.02 -11.12 -1.25
N PRO A 107 19.52 -10.64 -2.40
CA PRO A 107 18.70 -9.44 -2.44
C PRO A 107 17.39 -9.68 -1.70
N TYR A 108 16.82 -8.62 -1.16
CA TYR A 108 15.53 -8.64 -0.51
C TYR A 108 14.55 -7.68 -1.19
N GLU A 109 13.28 -8.02 -1.09
CA GLU A 109 12.16 -7.17 -1.44
C GLU A 109 11.13 -7.24 -0.30
N MET A 110 10.61 -6.10 0.12
CA MET A 110 9.59 -6.05 1.16
C MET A 110 8.69 -4.82 1.01
N VAL A 111 7.55 -4.89 1.70
CA VAL A 111 6.74 -3.72 1.99
C VAL A 111 6.71 -3.53 3.49
N GLU A 112 7.06 -2.33 3.92
CA GLU A 112 7.09 -1.92 5.32
C GLU A 112 6.32 -0.62 5.53
N ARG A 113 5.81 -0.45 6.75
CA ARG A 113 5.25 0.82 7.20
C ARG A 113 6.31 1.63 7.93
N ILE A 114 6.38 2.93 7.62
CA ILE A 114 7.13 3.91 8.39
C ILE A 114 6.18 4.89 9.08
N VAL A 115 6.60 5.43 10.21
CA VAL A 115 5.93 6.48 10.96
C VAL A 115 6.81 7.71 10.92
N ARG A 116 6.30 8.78 10.32
CA ARG A 116 6.99 10.07 10.21
C ARG A 116 6.98 10.84 11.54
N PRO A 117 7.82 11.88 11.68
CA PRO A 117 7.78 12.77 12.86
C PRO A 117 6.43 13.43 13.13
N ASP A 118 5.61 13.65 12.10
CA ASP A 118 4.25 14.19 12.20
C ASP A 118 3.19 13.13 12.58
N GLY A 119 3.60 11.86 12.72
CA GLY A 119 2.73 10.72 12.99
C GLY A 119 2.08 10.10 11.75
N GLU A 120 2.32 10.63 10.55
CA GLU A 120 1.79 10.03 9.32
C GLU A 120 2.42 8.65 9.09
N VAL A 121 1.56 7.65 8.87
CA VAL A 121 1.98 6.32 8.45
C VAL A 121 2.09 6.27 6.92
N ARG A 122 3.27 5.87 6.44
CA ARG A 122 3.54 5.64 5.01
C ARG A 122 3.91 4.20 4.73
N HIS A 123 3.63 3.74 3.51
CA HIS A 123 3.98 2.40 3.03
C HIS A 123 5.10 2.52 2.01
N LEU A 124 6.22 1.88 2.28
CA LEU A 124 7.36 1.82 1.38
C LEU A 124 7.45 0.43 0.77
N ALA A 125 7.61 0.36 -0.55
CA ALA A 125 8.07 -0.83 -1.23
C ALA A 125 9.58 -0.72 -1.40
N SER A 126 10.31 -1.59 -0.72
CA SER A 126 11.77 -1.50 -0.61
C SER A 126 12.43 -2.73 -1.22
N ASN A 127 13.52 -2.50 -1.95
CA ASN A 127 14.42 -3.54 -2.38
C ASN A 127 15.86 -3.16 -2.03
N GLY A 128 16.71 -4.17 -1.88
CA GLY A 128 18.11 -3.92 -1.61
C GLY A 128 18.93 -5.18 -1.63
N GLN A 129 20.24 -5.00 -1.55
CA GLN A 129 21.19 -6.10 -1.57
C GLN A 129 22.41 -5.75 -0.71
N VAL A 130 23.05 -6.80 -0.24
CA VAL A 130 24.39 -6.72 0.34
C VAL A 130 25.42 -6.74 -0.78
N VAL A 131 26.39 -5.85 -0.69
CA VAL A 131 27.60 -5.89 -1.51
C VAL A 131 28.69 -6.50 -0.66
N THR A 132 29.36 -7.52 -1.18
CA THR A 132 30.46 -8.21 -0.52
C THR A 132 31.81 -7.86 -1.14
N ASP A 133 32.89 -8.02 -0.38
CA ASP A 133 34.26 -7.98 -0.89
C ASP A 133 34.63 -9.27 -1.68
N GLU A 134 35.89 -9.36 -2.12
CA GLU A 134 36.44 -10.53 -2.84
C GLU A 134 36.51 -11.80 -1.98
N HIS A 135 36.39 -11.67 -0.66
CA HIS A 135 36.39 -12.77 0.30
C HIS A 135 34.98 -13.17 0.76
N GLY A 136 33.95 -12.50 0.25
CA GLY A 136 32.54 -12.75 0.60
C GLY A 136 32.09 -12.04 1.88
N ASN A 137 32.88 -11.12 2.44
CA ASN A 137 32.47 -10.35 3.61
C ASN A 137 31.53 -9.20 3.21
N PRO A 138 30.40 -9.00 3.90
CA PRO A 138 29.51 -7.85 3.69
C PRO A 138 30.24 -6.52 3.94
N ILE A 139 30.29 -5.65 2.93
CA ILE A 139 30.90 -4.31 3.04
C ILE A 139 29.87 -3.18 2.95
N ARG A 140 28.76 -3.38 2.22
CA ARG A 140 27.71 -2.37 2.05
C ARG A 140 26.32 -2.97 1.96
N PHE A 141 25.34 -2.17 2.34
CA PHE A 141 23.92 -2.43 2.13
C PHE A 141 23.37 -1.30 1.28
N ARG A 142 22.87 -1.60 0.07
CA ARG A 142 22.33 -0.57 -0.83
C ARG A 142 20.98 -0.99 -1.38
N GLY A 143 20.12 -0.03 -1.63
CA GLY A 143 18.79 -0.32 -2.14
C GLY A 143 17.98 0.93 -2.42
N THR A 144 16.74 0.70 -2.84
CA THR A 144 15.78 1.76 -3.12
C THR A 144 14.47 1.51 -2.40
N CYS A 145 13.76 2.60 -2.12
CA CYS A 145 12.46 2.59 -1.48
C CYS A 145 11.51 3.46 -2.30
N ILE A 146 10.33 2.94 -2.64
CA ILE A 146 9.29 3.69 -3.33
C ILE A 146 8.12 3.92 -2.36
N ASP A 147 7.70 5.17 -2.20
CA ASP A 147 6.50 5.48 -1.44
C ASP A 147 5.24 5.07 -2.22
N ILE A 148 4.60 3.99 -1.76
CA ILE A 148 3.37 3.45 -2.35
C ILE A 148 2.13 3.83 -1.53
N THR A 149 2.23 4.79 -0.62
CA THR A 149 1.15 5.16 0.31
C THR A 149 -0.13 5.55 -0.43
N GLU A 150 -0.04 6.38 -1.46
CA GLU A 150 -1.22 6.78 -2.24
C GLU A 150 -1.84 5.61 -3.01
N ARG A 151 -1.02 4.66 -3.48
CA ARG A 151 -1.50 3.43 -4.12
C ARG A 151 -2.29 2.58 -3.12
N VAL A 152 -1.73 2.33 -1.95
CA VAL A 152 -2.38 1.56 -0.87
C VAL A 152 -3.67 2.25 -0.42
N ARG A 153 -3.66 3.57 -0.22
CA ARG A 153 -4.85 4.35 0.14
C ARG A 153 -5.93 4.28 -0.95
N ALA A 154 -5.55 4.34 -2.23
CA ALA A 154 -6.49 4.22 -3.33
C ALA A 154 -7.13 2.82 -3.37
N GLU A 155 -6.34 1.77 -3.19
CA GLU A 155 -6.81 0.39 -3.15
C GLU A 155 -7.78 0.16 -1.98
N GLN A 156 -7.44 0.64 -0.79
CA GLN A 156 -8.33 0.57 0.38
C GLN A 156 -9.65 1.33 0.16
N ARG A 157 -9.61 2.52 -0.46
CA ARG A 157 -10.84 3.25 -0.81
C ARG A 157 -11.70 2.48 -1.81
N HIS A 158 -11.07 1.86 -2.81
CA HIS A 158 -11.78 1.05 -3.80
C HIS A 158 -12.45 -0.16 -3.15
N GLU A 159 -11.73 -0.87 -2.28
CA GLU A 159 -12.26 -2.03 -1.55
C GLU A 159 -13.43 -1.63 -0.65
N GLN A 160 -13.32 -0.53 0.09
CA GLN A 160 -14.41 -0.01 0.92
C GLN A 160 -15.66 0.35 0.09
N VAL A 161 -15.49 0.96 -1.07
CA VAL A 161 -16.60 1.28 -1.98
C VAL A 161 -17.22 0.01 -2.53
N ALA A 162 -16.42 -0.98 -2.93
CA ALA A 162 -16.90 -2.26 -3.44
C ALA A 162 -17.75 -3.01 -2.39
N VAL A 163 -17.27 -3.07 -1.14
CA VAL A 163 -18.03 -3.68 -0.03
C VAL A 163 -19.35 -2.97 0.20
N ARG A 164 -19.35 -1.63 0.21
CA ARG A 164 -20.59 -0.83 0.38
C ARG A 164 -21.58 -0.99 -0.77
N LEU A 165 -21.08 -1.09 -2.00
CA LEU A 165 -21.93 -1.31 -3.16
C LEU A 165 -22.56 -2.70 -3.12
N ALA A 166 -21.77 -3.74 -2.79
CA ALA A 166 -22.26 -5.10 -2.66
C ALA A 166 -23.36 -5.20 -1.58
N SER A 167 -23.16 -4.57 -0.42
CA SER A 167 -24.18 -4.54 0.63
C SER A 167 -25.44 -3.78 0.19
N ALA A 168 -25.29 -2.65 -0.51
CA ALA A 168 -26.43 -1.87 -1.01
C ALA A 168 -27.22 -2.62 -2.09
N GLU A 169 -26.55 -3.33 -3.01
CA GLU A 169 -27.19 -4.15 -4.03
C GLU A 169 -27.98 -5.31 -3.41
N GLN A 170 -27.43 -5.97 -2.40
CA GLN A 170 -28.13 -7.02 -1.68
C GLN A 170 -29.39 -6.49 -1.00
N ALA A 171 -29.29 -5.37 -0.27
CA ALA A 171 -30.45 -4.75 0.36
C ALA A 171 -31.52 -4.35 -0.68
N ARG A 172 -31.10 -3.83 -1.85
CA ARG A 172 -32.02 -3.48 -2.94
C ARG A 172 -32.74 -4.70 -3.52
N ARG A 173 -32.05 -5.84 -3.67
CA ARG A 173 -32.67 -7.09 -4.16
C ARG A 173 -33.71 -7.60 -3.16
N GLN A 174 -33.37 -7.66 -1.87
CA GLN A 174 -34.29 -8.09 -0.82
C GLN A 174 -35.52 -7.18 -0.71
N ALA A 175 -35.35 -5.86 -0.86
CA ALA A 175 -36.48 -4.92 -0.91
C ALA A 175 -37.39 -5.16 -2.14
N GLY A 176 -36.80 -5.52 -3.29
CA GLY A 176 -37.56 -5.92 -4.47
C GLY A 176 -38.38 -7.18 -4.25
N GLU A 177 -37.76 -8.22 -3.69
CA GLU A 177 -38.44 -9.48 -3.34
C GLU A 177 -39.58 -9.29 -2.33
N LEU A 178 -39.35 -8.44 -1.31
CA LEU A 178 -40.37 -8.05 -0.34
C LEU A 178 -41.56 -7.38 -1.03
N ASN A 179 -41.30 -6.40 -1.90
CA ASN A 179 -42.35 -5.70 -2.61
C ASN A 179 -43.17 -6.65 -3.49
N ASP A 180 -42.51 -7.51 -4.25
CA ASP A 180 -43.18 -8.49 -5.12
C ASP A 180 -44.03 -9.47 -4.31
N ASN A 181 -43.50 -9.97 -3.19
CA ASN A 181 -44.25 -10.85 -2.29
C ASN A 181 -45.50 -10.18 -1.71
N VAL A 182 -45.36 -8.94 -1.21
CA VAL A 182 -46.48 -8.18 -0.64
C VAL A 182 -47.54 -7.90 -1.70
N VAL A 183 -47.14 -7.47 -2.90
CA VAL A 183 -48.08 -7.21 -4.00
C VAL A 183 -48.83 -8.47 -4.40
N GLN A 184 -48.15 -9.60 -4.58
CA GLN A 184 -48.79 -10.87 -4.95
C GLN A 184 -49.77 -11.34 -3.87
N GLY A 185 -49.33 -11.30 -2.62
CA GLY A 185 -50.12 -11.72 -1.46
C GLY A 185 -51.40 -10.91 -1.26
N LEU A 186 -51.27 -9.58 -1.33
CA LEU A 186 -52.42 -8.68 -1.22
C LEU A 186 -53.37 -8.81 -2.42
N THR A 187 -52.85 -9.01 -3.63
CA THR A 187 -53.67 -9.25 -4.83
C THR A 187 -54.50 -10.52 -4.69
N ALA A 188 -53.89 -11.62 -4.21
CA ALA A 188 -54.59 -12.87 -3.96
C ALA A 188 -55.65 -12.74 -2.85
N ALA A 189 -55.35 -11.99 -1.79
CA ALA A 189 -56.30 -11.69 -0.72
C ALA A 189 -57.50 -10.89 -1.22
N LEU A 190 -57.26 -9.86 -2.03
CA LEU A 190 -58.31 -9.02 -2.62
C LEU A 190 -59.23 -9.86 -3.51
N TYR A 191 -58.66 -10.69 -4.37
CA TYR A 191 -59.41 -11.59 -5.26
C TYR A 191 -60.28 -12.58 -4.48
N ALA A 192 -59.74 -13.19 -3.42
CA ALA A 192 -60.52 -14.10 -2.56
C ALA A 192 -61.67 -13.38 -1.84
N ALA A 193 -61.45 -12.14 -1.40
CA ALA A 193 -62.49 -11.32 -0.77
C ALA A 193 -63.61 -10.94 -1.74
N GLU A 194 -63.27 -10.58 -2.99
CA GLU A 194 -64.25 -10.29 -4.04
C GLU A 194 -65.13 -11.50 -4.38
N LEU A 195 -64.59 -12.72 -4.26
CA LEU A 195 -65.33 -13.97 -4.41
C LEU A 195 -66.13 -14.37 -3.15
N GLY A 196 -66.07 -13.57 -2.07
CA GLY A 196 -66.79 -13.81 -0.82
C GLY A 196 -66.11 -14.79 0.15
N ASP A 197 -64.90 -15.27 -0.15
CA ASP A 197 -64.14 -16.17 0.73
C ASP A 197 -63.21 -15.40 1.67
N LEU A 198 -63.79 -14.78 2.69
CA LEU A 198 -63.06 -14.01 3.70
C LEU A 198 -62.06 -14.85 4.50
N ARG A 199 -62.30 -16.16 4.64
CA ARG A 199 -61.36 -17.05 5.34
C ARG A 199 -60.07 -17.19 4.55
N ARG A 200 -60.18 -17.39 3.24
CA ARG A 200 -59.03 -17.50 2.35
C ARG A 200 -58.31 -16.17 2.15
N ALA A 201 -59.05 -15.06 2.06
CA ALA A 201 -58.47 -13.72 2.04
C ALA A 201 -57.61 -13.45 3.29
N LYS A 202 -58.11 -13.80 4.48
CA LYS A 202 -57.36 -13.68 5.73
C LYS A 202 -56.08 -14.52 5.73
N ALA A 203 -56.14 -15.78 5.26
CA ALA A 203 -54.98 -16.64 5.18
C ALA A 203 -53.87 -16.07 4.28
N TYR A 204 -54.22 -15.51 3.11
CA TYR A 204 -53.24 -14.85 2.23
C TYR A 204 -52.54 -13.68 2.91
N VAL A 205 -53.28 -12.83 3.64
CA VAL A 205 -52.68 -11.70 4.38
C VAL A 205 -51.73 -12.21 5.47
N GLU A 206 -52.13 -13.22 6.25
CA GLU A 206 -51.30 -13.80 7.31
C GLU A 206 -50.00 -14.41 6.76
N GLU A 207 -50.08 -15.18 5.67
CA GLU A 207 -48.91 -15.77 5.01
C GLU A 207 -47.96 -14.71 4.44
N THR A 208 -48.52 -13.67 3.82
CA THR A 208 -47.76 -12.55 3.25
C THR A 208 -47.01 -11.79 4.33
N LEU A 209 -47.67 -11.46 5.44
CA LEU A 209 -47.04 -10.80 6.58
C LEU A 209 -45.95 -11.66 7.21
N ALA A 210 -46.18 -12.98 7.33
CA ALA A 210 -45.17 -13.90 7.85
C ALA A 210 -43.93 -14.03 6.94
N HIS A 211 -44.12 -13.95 5.62
CA HIS A 211 -42.99 -13.95 4.67
C HIS A 211 -42.25 -12.60 4.68
N ALA A 212 -42.99 -11.49 4.65
CA ALA A 212 -42.45 -10.14 4.75
C ALA A 212 -41.61 -9.95 6.02
N SER A 213 -42.10 -10.46 7.16
CA SER A 213 -41.37 -10.37 8.44
C SER A 213 -40.03 -11.12 8.40
N ARG A 214 -39.94 -12.28 7.71
CA ARG A 214 -38.68 -13.03 7.59
C ARG A 214 -37.66 -12.28 6.73
N ILE A 215 -38.09 -11.72 5.60
CA ILE A 215 -37.21 -10.92 4.73
C ILE A 215 -36.71 -9.66 5.48
N LEU A 216 -37.58 -9.02 6.26
CA LEU A 216 -37.20 -7.87 7.08
C LEU A 216 -36.22 -8.26 8.19
N ASP A 217 -36.42 -9.40 8.86
CA ASP A 217 -35.48 -9.90 9.88
C ASP A 217 -34.09 -10.13 9.24
N ASP A 218 -34.01 -10.71 8.04
CA ASP A 218 -32.75 -10.92 7.31
C ASP A 218 -32.08 -9.60 6.88
N LEU A 219 -32.87 -8.59 6.46
CA LEU A 219 -32.39 -7.23 6.14
C LEU A 219 -31.81 -6.52 7.37
N VAL A 220 -32.50 -6.64 8.50
CA VAL A 220 -32.12 -6.01 9.78
C VAL A 220 -30.85 -6.67 10.33
N LEU A 221 -30.67 -7.98 10.16
CA LEU A 221 -29.47 -8.71 10.56
C LEU A 221 -28.26 -8.43 9.63
N ALA A 222 -28.49 -8.26 8.33
CA ALA A 222 -27.43 -7.95 7.35
C ALA A 222 -26.95 -6.48 7.40
N GLY A 223 -27.77 -5.56 7.93
CA GLY A 223 -27.49 -4.12 7.95
C GLY A 223 -26.44 -3.66 8.96
N GLY A 224 -26.04 -4.48 9.94
CA GLY A 224 -24.96 -4.20 10.89
C GLY A 224 -25.08 -2.93 11.74
N ASP A 225 -26.17 -2.16 11.61
CA ASP A 225 -26.36 -0.88 12.28
C ASP A 225 -27.35 -1.04 13.44
N SER A 226 -26.79 -1.18 14.65
CA SER A 226 -27.51 -1.49 15.89
C SER A 226 -28.63 -0.49 16.23
N ASP A 227 -28.57 0.73 15.69
CA ASP A 227 -29.58 1.77 15.93
C ASP A 227 -30.83 1.59 15.06
N LEU A 228 -30.68 1.14 13.81
CA LEU A 228 -31.80 0.73 12.95
C LEU A 228 -32.48 -0.54 13.50
N GLN A 229 -31.70 -1.46 14.08
CA GLN A 229 -32.23 -2.66 14.73
C GLN A 229 -33.12 -2.30 15.93
N ARG A 230 -32.73 -1.33 16.76
CA ARG A 230 -33.55 -0.85 17.89
C ARG A 230 -34.82 -0.13 17.45
N ASP A 231 -34.72 0.73 16.44
CA ASP A 231 -35.85 1.56 16.00
C ASP A 231 -36.92 0.72 15.27
N VAL A 232 -36.49 -0.28 14.49
CA VAL A 232 -37.40 -1.25 13.87
C VAL A 232 -38.00 -2.17 14.93
N ALA A 233 -37.21 -2.78 15.83
CA ALA A 233 -37.72 -3.64 16.91
C ALA A 233 -38.77 -2.94 17.80
N ALA A 234 -38.54 -1.66 18.11
CA ALA A 234 -39.49 -0.83 18.86
C ALA A 234 -40.81 -0.59 18.10
N ARG A 235 -40.77 -0.47 16.77
CA ARG A 235 -41.96 -0.26 15.92
C ARG A 235 -42.79 -1.52 15.67
N ILE A 236 -42.17 -2.70 15.62
CA ILE A 236 -42.88 -3.99 15.47
C ILE A 236 -43.33 -4.59 16.82
N GLY A 237 -43.04 -3.93 17.95
CA GLY A 237 -43.53 -4.34 19.27
C GLY A 237 -42.91 -5.64 19.81
N ARG A 238 -41.77 -6.08 19.28
CA ARG A 238 -41.00 -7.19 19.87
C ARG A 238 -40.05 -6.66 20.93
N SER A 239 -40.20 -7.16 22.16
CA SER A 239 -39.26 -6.91 23.25
C SER A 239 -37.88 -7.53 22.91
N PRO A 240 -36.74 -6.90 23.26
CA PRO A 240 -35.42 -7.42 22.94
C PRO A 240 -35.02 -8.73 23.67
N ASP A 241 -35.85 -9.24 24.58
CA ASP A 241 -35.58 -10.46 25.36
C ASP A 241 -36.75 -11.45 25.25
N ALA A 242 -36.64 -12.43 24.35
CA ALA A 242 -37.32 -13.74 24.37
C ALA A 242 -36.65 -14.71 23.38
#